data_AF-A0AAD5Z0U5-F1
#
_entry.id   AF-A0AAD5Z0U5-F1
#
_cell.length_a   1.000
_cell.length_b   1.000
_cell.length_c   1.000
_cell.angle_alpha   90.00
_cell.angle_beta   90.00
_cell.angle_gamma   90.00
#
_symmetry.space_group_name_H-M   'P 1'
#
loop_
_entity.id
_entity.type
_entity.pdbx_description
1 polymer ?
#
loop_
_entity_poly.entity_id
_entity_poly.type
_entity_poly.pdbx_seq_one_letter_code
_entity_poly.pdbx_strand_id
1 'polypeptide(L)'
;MGIFYDHTSATYIISVGDHTINATVTGSGDEAADWIKYILWIHRYRLDRLIVGLDIEWCPHGWHGTFGQNPPALLQLCVGHRCLVFQLIHCNFIPEQLCEFLSDDRFRFLGVGIEDDLQKLRANYDLEVENWDDLRYLAADATGQRAMRQWGLQSLVREFMGVNMDKPRRVCLSDWGSYSLTEEQIEYASLDAFTSFEVGRRLVTGDY
;
A
#
# COMPACT_ATOMS: atom_id res chain seq x y z
N MET A 1 6.48 -18.39 3.68
CA MET A 1 6.94 -17.05 3.29
C MET A 1 8.40 -17.10 2.96
N GLY A 2 8.81 -16.32 1.97
CA GLY A 2 10.21 -16.15 1.58
C GLY A 2 10.35 -14.85 0.80
N ILE A 3 11.41 -14.11 1.10
CA ILE A 3 11.78 -12.87 0.43
C ILE A 3 13.20 -13.01 -0.10
N PHE A 4 13.45 -12.50 -1.31
CA PHE A 4 14.79 -12.34 -1.85
C PHE A 4 14.84 -11.14 -2.78
N TYR A 5 16.03 -10.59 -2.99
CA TYR A 5 16.25 -9.50 -3.93
C TYR A 5 16.65 -10.04 -5.31
N ASP A 6 15.91 -9.68 -6.34
CA ASP A 6 16.25 -9.97 -7.73
C ASP A 6 17.03 -8.80 -8.34
N HIS A 7 18.33 -9.01 -8.53
CA HIS A 7 19.24 -8.02 -9.10
C HIS A 7 18.91 -7.68 -10.57
N THR A 8 18.23 -8.55 -11.31
CA THR A 8 17.91 -8.30 -12.73
C THR A 8 16.74 -7.34 -12.90
N SER A 9 15.73 -7.45 -12.04
CA SER A 9 14.59 -6.52 -12.02
C SER A 9 14.74 -5.37 -11.03
N ALA A 10 15.76 -5.41 -10.17
CA ALA A 10 15.94 -4.50 -9.04
C ALA A 10 14.69 -4.44 -8.13
N THR A 11 14.12 -5.60 -7.84
CA THR A 11 12.93 -5.72 -6.99
C THR A 11 13.10 -6.80 -5.93
N TYR A 12 12.33 -6.69 -4.85
CA TYR A 12 12.16 -7.75 -3.87
C TYR A 12 11.03 -8.68 -4.31
N ILE A 13 11.29 -9.97 -4.32
CA ILE A 13 10.32 -11.02 -4.63
C ILE A 13 9.84 -11.62 -3.31
N ILE A 14 8.55 -11.50 -3.03
CA ILE A 14 7.94 -11.95 -1.77
C ILE A 14 6.91 -13.05 -2.08
N SER A 15 7.03 -14.20 -1.45
CA SER A 15 6.14 -15.35 -1.65
C SER A 15 5.19 -15.53 -0.46
N VAL A 16 3.88 -15.40 -0.69
CA VAL A 16 2.83 -15.54 0.34
C VAL A 16 1.70 -16.43 -0.18
N GLY A 17 1.54 -17.60 0.43
CA GLY A 17 0.65 -18.64 -0.09
C GLY A 17 1.04 -18.99 -1.53
N ASP A 18 0.07 -18.92 -2.43
CA ASP A 18 0.25 -19.15 -3.88
C ASP A 18 0.54 -17.86 -4.67
N HIS A 19 0.74 -16.74 -3.96
CA HIS A 19 1.01 -15.45 -4.58
C HIS A 19 2.50 -15.11 -4.51
N THR A 20 2.98 -14.48 -5.58
CA THR A 20 4.30 -13.84 -5.64
C THR A 20 4.11 -12.36 -5.86
N ILE A 21 4.75 -11.53 -5.04
CA ILE A 21 4.68 -10.06 -5.09
C ILE A 21 6.06 -9.55 -5.52
N ASN A 22 6.09 -8.65 -6.49
CA ASN A 22 7.29 -7.92 -6.90
C ASN A 22 7.23 -6.52 -6.30
N ALA A 23 8.10 -6.23 -5.33
CA ALA A 23 8.15 -4.95 -4.65
C ALA A 23 9.34 -4.11 -5.11
N THR A 24 9.05 -2.92 -5.65
CA THR A 24 10.04 -1.88 -5.91
C THR A 24 10.16 -1.01 -4.66
N VAL A 25 11.31 -1.02 -4.00
CA VAL A 25 11.58 -0.23 -2.79
C VAL A 25 12.51 0.91 -3.16
N THR A 26 12.06 2.15 -3.01
CA THR A 26 12.83 3.30 -3.50
C THR A 26 12.53 4.60 -2.78
N GLY A 27 13.53 5.48 -2.67
CA GLY A 27 13.35 6.91 -2.39
C GLY A 27 13.56 7.78 -3.64
N SER A 28 13.83 7.19 -4.80
CA SER A 28 14.02 7.93 -6.04
C SER A 28 12.67 8.27 -6.68
N GLY A 29 12.39 9.56 -6.87
CA GLY A 29 11.22 10.02 -7.60
C GLY A 29 11.18 9.51 -9.05
N ASP A 30 12.34 9.33 -9.69
CA ASP A 30 12.42 8.77 -11.04
C ASP A 30 11.99 7.30 -11.07
N GLU A 31 12.44 6.49 -10.11
CA GLU A 31 12.07 5.07 -10.03
C GLU A 31 10.59 4.90 -9.68
N ALA A 32 10.05 5.75 -8.81
CA ALA A 32 8.62 5.80 -8.53
C ALA A 32 7.80 6.19 -9.78
N ALA A 33 8.24 7.20 -10.53
CA ALA A 33 7.60 7.60 -11.79
C ALA A 33 7.64 6.48 -12.84
N ASP A 34 8.77 5.77 -12.95
CA ASP A 34 8.92 4.67 -13.90
C ASP A 34 8.08 3.45 -13.51
N TRP A 35 7.95 3.16 -12.21
CA TRP A 35 6.99 2.16 -11.73
C TRP A 35 5.56 2.51 -12.16
N ILE A 36 5.14 3.77 -11.98
CA ILE A 36 3.79 4.23 -12.37
C ILE A 36 3.58 4.11 -13.88
N LYS A 37 4.52 4.62 -14.69
CA LYS A 37 4.45 4.50 -16.16
C LYS A 37 4.34 3.05 -16.59
N TYR A 38 5.07 2.15 -15.93
CA TYR A 38 5.03 0.73 -16.21
C TYR A 38 3.66 0.12 -15.85
N ILE A 39 3.11 0.42 -14.67
CA ILE A 39 1.75 0.01 -14.28
C ILE A 39 0.72 0.47 -15.30
N LEU A 40 0.75 1.75 -15.70
CA LEU A 40 -0.17 2.30 -16.69
C LEU A 40 -0.03 1.61 -18.05
N TRP A 41 1.20 1.29 -18.46
CA TRP A 41 1.46 0.59 -19.71
C TRP A 41 0.94 -0.86 -19.74
N ILE A 42 1.19 -1.64 -18.68
CA ILE A 42 0.72 -3.05 -18.61
C ILE A 42 -0.80 -3.13 -18.43
N HIS A 43 -1.42 -2.13 -17.81
CA HIS A 43 -2.86 -2.08 -17.55
C HIS A 43 -3.65 -1.18 -18.52
N ARG A 44 -3.04 -0.75 -19.64
CA ARG A 44 -3.62 0.18 -20.63
C ARG A 44 -5.03 -0.16 -21.17
N TYR A 45 -5.45 -1.43 -21.08
CA TYR A 45 -6.77 -1.89 -21.51
C TYR A 45 -7.84 -1.92 -20.41
N ARG A 46 -7.52 -1.46 -19.20
CA ARG A 46 -8.41 -1.47 -18.03
C ARG A 46 -8.21 -0.26 -17.10
N LEU A 47 -7.70 0.84 -17.63
CA LEU A 47 -7.44 2.07 -16.87
C LEU A 47 -8.72 2.75 -16.39
N ASP A 48 -9.86 2.48 -17.01
CA ASP A 48 -11.18 2.97 -16.63
C ASP A 48 -11.69 2.43 -15.27
N ARG A 49 -11.01 1.43 -14.71
CA ARG A 49 -11.41 0.74 -13.48
C ARG A 49 -10.21 0.14 -12.74
N LEU A 50 -9.09 0.85 -12.73
CA LEU A 50 -7.89 0.37 -12.06
C LEU A 50 -8.14 0.35 -10.54
N ILE A 51 -7.85 -0.79 -9.91
CA ILE A 51 -7.92 -0.92 -8.45
C ILE A 51 -6.50 -0.89 -7.93
N VAL A 52 -6.27 -0.08 -6.90
CA VAL A 52 -4.97 0.12 -6.27
C VAL A 52 -5.11 -0.13 -4.77
N GLY A 53 -4.30 -1.02 -4.20
CA GLY A 53 -4.17 -1.13 -2.75
C GLY A 53 -3.26 -0.02 -2.25
N LEU A 54 -3.66 0.67 -1.18
CA LEU A 54 -2.90 1.76 -0.58
C LEU A 54 -2.75 1.51 0.92
N ASP A 55 -1.54 1.74 1.41
CA ASP A 55 -1.25 1.89 2.84
C ASP A 55 -0.16 2.95 3.03
N ILE A 56 0.06 3.37 4.28
CA ILE A 56 1.25 4.15 4.67
C ILE A 56 1.85 3.60 5.96
N GLU A 57 3.15 3.85 6.16
CA GLU A 57 3.79 3.64 7.46
C GLU A 57 4.46 4.94 7.91
N TRP A 58 4.53 5.18 9.22
CA TRP A 58 5.05 6.43 9.78
C TRP A 58 6.13 6.21 10.84
N CYS A 59 6.94 7.23 11.06
CA CYS A 59 7.96 7.20 12.10
C CYS A 59 7.34 7.06 13.51
N PRO A 60 7.98 6.31 14.42
CA PRO A 60 7.55 6.23 15.81
C PRO A 60 7.49 7.60 16.51
N HIS A 61 6.70 7.69 17.58
CA HIS A 61 6.59 8.92 18.35
C HIS A 61 7.94 9.35 18.94
N GLY A 62 8.29 10.63 18.74
CA GLY A 62 9.55 11.21 19.22
C GLY A 62 10.77 10.89 18.35
N TRP A 63 10.58 10.27 17.18
CA TRP A 63 11.64 10.08 16.20
C TRP A 63 12.31 11.42 15.82
N HIS A 64 13.63 11.49 15.94
CA HIS A 64 14.43 12.71 15.66
C HIS A 64 13.89 14.03 16.25
N GLY A 65 13.25 13.98 17.42
CA GLY A 65 12.71 15.17 18.09
C GLY A 65 11.42 15.73 17.48
N THR A 66 10.76 15.00 16.57
CA THR A 66 9.41 15.33 16.11
C THR A 66 8.40 14.95 17.19
N PHE A 67 8.12 15.87 18.09
CA PHE A 67 7.10 15.68 19.13
C PHE A 67 5.71 15.75 18.50
N GLY A 68 5.03 14.60 18.42
CA GLY A 68 3.61 14.53 18.07
C GLY A 68 3.25 14.57 16.59
N GLN A 69 4.22 14.55 15.67
CA GLN A 69 3.92 14.67 14.23
C GLN A 69 3.97 13.38 13.42
N ASN A 70 4.57 12.28 13.93
CA ASN A 70 4.69 10.95 13.28
C ASN A 70 4.52 11.02 11.75
N PRO A 71 5.44 11.70 11.04
CA PRO A 71 5.26 11.96 9.62
C PRO A 71 5.18 10.64 8.85
N PRO A 72 4.38 10.56 7.77
CA PRO A 72 4.42 9.41 6.88
C PRO A 72 5.85 9.20 6.38
N ALA A 73 6.37 8.00 6.61
CA ALA A 73 7.71 7.59 6.21
C ALA A 73 7.68 6.86 4.88
N LEU A 74 6.66 6.03 4.68
CA LEU A 74 6.44 5.22 3.48
C LEU A 74 5.05 5.46 2.91
N LEU A 75 4.95 5.46 1.59
CA LEU A 75 3.71 5.23 0.85
C LEU A 75 3.81 3.87 0.16
N GLN A 76 2.82 3.00 0.36
CA GLN A 76 2.73 1.75 -0.36
C GLN A 76 1.57 1.76 -1.35
N LEU A 77 1.85 1.35 -2.59
CA LEU A 77 0.85 1.18 -3.64
C LEU A 77 0.95 -0.22 -4.21
N CYS A 78 -0.16 -0.90 -4.45
CA CYS A 78 -0.18 -2.20 -5.10
C CYS A 78 -1.19 -2.26 -6.25
N VAL A 79 -0.75 -2.75 -7.41
CA VAL A 79 -1.62 -3.10 -8.52
C VAL A 79 -1.29 -4.53 -8.98
N GLY A 80 -2.24 -5.45 -8.80
CA GLY A 80 -2.01 -6.86 -9.11
C GLY A 80 -1.00 -7.48 -8.16
N HIS A 81 0.16 -7.85 -8.70
CA HIS A 81 1.26 -8.49 -7.98
C HIS A 81 2.49 -7.58 -7.88
N ARG A 82 2.30 -6.27 -8.05
CA ARG A 82 3.38 -5.29 -8.10
C ARG A 82 3.13 -4.26 -7.02
N CYS A 83 4.08 -4.14 -6.10
CA CYS A 83 4.07 -3.13 -5.07
C CYS A 83 5.13 -2.07 -5.36
N LEU A 84 4.79 -0.83 -5.07
CA LEU A 84 5.74 0.25 -4.86
C LEU A 84 5.79 0.50 -3.35
N VAL A 85 6.97 0.49 -2.77
CA VAL A 85 7.25 0.94 -1.40
C VAL A 85 8.10 2.20 -1.53
N PHE A 86 7.44 3.36 -1.55
CA PHE A 86 8.08 4.65 -1.76
C PHE A 86 8.46 5.28 -0.42
N GLN A 87 9.75 5.44 -0.16
CA GLN A 87 10.29 6.02 1.08
C GLN A 87 10.16 7.55 1.07
N LEU A 88 8.95 8.05 1.29
CA LEU A 88 8.61 9.48 1.31
C LEU A 88 9.59 10.34 2.11
N ILE A 89 9.98 9.89 3.31
CA ILE A 89 10.87 10.66 4.20
C ILE A 89 12.30 10.80 3.66
N HIS A 90 12.71 9.90 2.77
CA HIS A 90 14.03 9.90 2.13
C HIS A 90 13.95 10.28 0.66
N CYS A 91 12.79 10.72 0.17
CA CYS A 91 12.63 10.95 -1.25
C CYS A 91 13.44 12.17 -1.72
N ASN A 92 14.05 12.06 -2.90
CA ASN A 92 14.75 13.20 -3.50
C ASN A 92 13.77 14.25 -4.07
N PHE A 93 12.63 13.81 -4.56
CA PHE A 93 11.46 14.63 -4.93
C PHE A 93 10.22 13.73 -5.07
N ILE A 94 9.04 14.35 -5.00
CA ILE A 94 7.77 13.71 -5.36
C ILE A 94 7.55 13.89 -6.86
N PRO A 95 7.45 12.82 -7.65
CA PRO A 95 7.24 12.93 -9.09
C PRO A 95 5.80 13.37 -9.42
N GLU A 96 5.65 14.23 -10.43
CA GLU A 96 4.33 14.68 -10.93
C GLU A 96 3.45 13.48 -11.32
N GLN A 97 4.04 12.40 -11.86
CA GLN A 97 3.33 11.17 -12.20
C GLN A 97 2.65 10.52 -10.99
N LEU A 98 3.22 10.65 -9.79
CA LEU A 98 2.58 10.17 -8.56
C LEU A 98 1.38 11.04 -8.21
N CYS A 99 1.52 12.36 -8.26
CA CYS A 99 0.41 13.28 -8.02
C CYS A 99 -0.74 13.02 -9.01
N GLU A 100 -0.45 12.96 -10.31
CA GLU A 100 -1.44 12.65 -11.34
C GLU A 100 -2.09 11.29 -11.10
N PHE A 101 -1.31 10.24 -10.80
CA PHE A 101 -1.82 8.90 -10.54
C PHE A 101 -2.77 8.85 -9.33
N LEU A 102 -2.43 9.52 -8.23
CA LEU A 102 -3.27 9.57 -7.03
C LEU A 102 -4.55 10.39 -7.23
N SER A 103 -4.47 11.46 -8.02
CA SER A 103 -5.60 12.37 -8.30
C SER A 103 -6.52 11.90 -9.46
N ASP A 104 -6.19 10.80 -10.13
CA ASP A 104 -6.97 10.28 -11.26
C ASP A 104 -8.23 9.55 -10.76
N ASP A 105 -9.40 10.15 -11.00
CA ASP A 105 -10.69 9.64 -10.56
C ASP A 105 -11.08 8.27 -11.16
N ARG A 106 -10.41 7.84 -12.23
CA ARG A 106 -10.60 6.51 -12.84
C ARG A 106 -9.98 5.39 -11.99
N PHE A 107 -9.06 5.71 -11.11
CA PHE A 107 -8.37 4.74 -10.26
C PHE A 107 -8.98 4.73 -8.87
N ARG A 108 -9.28 3.54 -8.36
CA ARG A 108 -9.92 3.36 -7.06
C ARG A 108 -8.90 2.84 -6.05
N PHE A 109 -8.60 3.65 -5.05
CA PHE A 109 -7.64 3.36 -3.99
C PHE A 109 -8.32 2.74 -2.78
N LEU A 110 -7.83 1.58 -2.33
CA LEU A 110 -8.48 0.78 -1.30
C LEU A 110 -7.50 0.47 -0.17
N GLY A 111 -7.95 0.66 1.06
CA GLY A 111 -7.19 0.41 2.28
C GLY A 111 -8.10 0.28 3.50
N VAL A 112 -7.52 0.01 4.67
CA VAL A 112 -8.24 -0.09 5.94
C VAL A 112 -7.90 1.11 6.81
N GLY A 113 -8.88 1.93 7.17
CA GLY A 113 -8.58 3.20 7.86
C GLY A 113 -8.05 4.28 6.92
N ILE A 114 -8.17 4.07 5.61
CA ILE A 114 -7.49 4.85 4.57
C ILE A 114 -7.70 6.36 4.70
N GLU A 115 -8.88 6.83 5.15
CA GLU A 115 -9.14 8.26 5.34
C GLU A 115 -8.09 8.94 6.24
N ASP A 116 -7.68 8.29 7.33
CA ASP A 116 -6.68 8.83 8.25
C ASP A 116 -5.28 8.88 7.59
N ASP A 117 -5.01 8.00 6.64
CA ASP A 117 -3.75 7.94 5.89
C ASP A 117 -3.70 9.05 4.86
N LEU A 118 -4.80 9.24 4.11
CA LEU A 118 -4.93 10.31 3.12
C LEU A 118 -4.82 11.69 3.76
N GLN A 119 -5.42 11.88 4.93
CA GLN A 119 -5.27 13.13 5.68
C GLN A 119 -3.80 13.42 6.04
N LYS A 120 -3.02 12.39 6.39
CA LYS A 120 -1.59 12.57 6.69
C LYS A 120 -0.77 12.82 5.43
N LEU A 121 -1.04 12.11 4.34
CA LEU A 121 -0.38 12.32 3.05
C LEU A 121 -0.59 13.75 2.55
N ARG A 122 -1.84 14.24 2.58
CA ARG A 122 -2.16 15.61 2.21
C ARG A 122 -1.45 16.62 3.11
N ALA A 123 -1.52 16.44 4.43
CA ALA A 123 -0.96 17.40 5.38
C ALA A 123 0.58 17.50 5.33
N ASN A 124 1.28 16.42 4.99
CA ASN A 124 2.75 16.38 5.02
C ASN A 124 3.41 16.50 3.64
N TYR A 125 2.72 16.09 2.58
CA TYR A 125 3.30 15.96 1.25
C TYR A 125 2.44 16.56 0.12
N ASP A 126 1.28 17.15 0.44
CA ASP A 126 0.33 17.69 -0.54
C ASP A 126 -0.14 16.64 -1.58
N LEU A 127 -0.13 15.37 -1.18
CA LEU A 127 -0.59 14.25 -2.00
C LEU A 127 -2.09 14.05 -1.78
N GLU A 128 -2.88 14.36 -2.80
CA GLU A 128 -4.33 14.16 -2.79
C GLU A 128 -4.69 12.86 -3.53
N VAL A 129 -5.55 12.05 -2.91
CA VAL A 129 -6.11 10.82 -3.50
C VAL A 129 -7.59 11.06 -3.76
N GLU A 130 -7.98 11.07 -5.03
CA GLU A 130 -9.30 11.54 -5.45
C GLU A 130 -10.40 10.52 -5.21
N ASN A 131 -10.17 9.27 -5.62
CA ASN A 131 -11.18 8.21 -5.59
C ASN A 131 -10.72 7.04 -4.72
N TRP A 132 -11.24 6.97 -3.50
CA TRP A 132 -10.86 5.95 -2.52
C TRP A 132 -12.07 5.40 -1.77
N ASP A 133 -11.92 4.18 -1.27
CA ASP A 133 -12.88 3.58 -0.35
C ASP A 133 -12.18 2.79 0.74
N ASP A 134 -12.79 2.83 1.92
CA ASP A 134 -12.36 2.02 3.04
C ASP A 134 -12.96 0.60 2.95
N LEU A 135 -12.07 -0.40 2.93
CA LEU A 135 -12.41 -1.81 2.78
C LEU A 135 -13.38 -2.31 3.85
N ARG A 136 -13.36 -1.73 5.05
CA ARG A 136 -14.26 -2.12 6.15
C ARG A 136 -15.71 -1.82 5.80
N TYR A 137 -15.96 -0.71 5.11
CA TYR A 137 -17.29 -0.32 4.69
C TYR A 137 -17.75 -1.10 3.46
N LEU A 138 -16.87 -1.28 2.48
CA LEU A 138 -17.15 -2.13 1.32
C LEU A 138 -17.52 -3.56 1.74
N ALA A 139 -16.75 -4.15 2.65
CA ALA A 139 -17.02 -5.49 3.18
C ALA A 139 -18.35 -5.56 3.94
N ALA A 140 -18.64 -4.57 4.79
CA ALA A 140 -19.89 -4.52 5.54
C ALA A 140 -21.12 -4.39 4.64
N ASP A 141 -21.01 -3.59 3.58
CA ASP A 141 -22.12 -3.36 2.65
C ASP A 141 -22.31 -4.58 1.74
N ALA A 142 -21.23 -5.22 1.29
CA ALA A 142 -21.28 -6.37 0.40
C ALA A 142 -21.78 -7.66 1.10
N THR A 143 -21.57 -7.79 2.42
CA THR A 143 -22.02 -8.96 3.21
C THR A 143 -23.25 -8.71 4.07
N GLY A 144 -23.65 -7.45 4.23
CA GLY A 144 -24.67 -7.04 5.21
C GLY A 144 -24.20 -7.05 6.68
N GLN A 145 -22.93 -7.37 6.94
CA GLN A 145 -22.38 -7.50 8.30
C GLN A 145 -21.77 -6.17 8.78
N ARG A 146 -22.57 -5.33 9.43
CA ARG A 146 -22.12 -4.04 9.98
C ARG A 146 -20.91 -4.12 10.92
N ALA A 147 -20.70 -5.25 11.58
CA ALA A 147 -19.55 -5.47 12.47
C ALA A 147 -18.19 -5.37 11.75
N MET A 148 -18.15 -5.63 10.43
CA MET A 148 -16.92 -5.53 9.63
C MET A 148 -16.36 -4.11 9.58
N ARG A 149 -17.16 -3.08 9.86
CA ARG A 149 -16.71 -1.68 9.98
C ARG A 149 -15.67 -1.46 11.09
N GLN A 150 -15.53 -2.41 12.01
CA GLN A 150 -14.55 -2.38 13.11
C GLN A 150 -13.39 -3.35 12.90
N TRP A 151 -13.33 -4.03 11.75
CA TRP A 151 -12.30 -5.03 11.48
C TRP A 151 -11.01 -4.37 11.00
N GLY A 152 -9.88 -4.96 11.40
CA GLY A 152 -8.58 -4.66 10.80
C GLY A 152 -8.34 -5.50 9.55
N LEU A 153 -7.30 -5.13 8.80
CA LEU A 153 -6.93 -5.80 7.55
C LEU A 153 -6.75 -7.32 7.71
N GLN A 154 -6.10 -7.79 8.78
CA GLN A 154 -5.94 -9.23 9.05
C GLN A 154 -7.27 -9.99 9.07
N SER A 155 -8.32 -9.42 9.68
CA SER A 155 -9.63 -10.05 9.75
C SER A 155 -10.30 -10.10 8.37
N LEU A 156 -10.17 -9.03 7.58
CA LEU A 156 -10.70 -8.99 6.22
C LEU A 156 -9.96 -9.97 5.30
N VAL A 157 -8.63 -10.05 5.39
CA VAL A 157 -7.83 -11.02 4.63
C VAL A 157 -8.23 -12.44 4.96
N ARG A 158 -8.41 -12.77 6.24
CA ARG A 158 -8.88 -14.10 6.63
C ARG A 158 -10.25 -14.42 6.05
N GLU A 159 -11.19 -13.48 6.09
CA GLU A 159 -12.55 -13.67 5.60
C GLU A 159 -12.61 -13.81 4.08
N PHE A 160 -12.02 -12.88 3.35
CA PHE A 160 -12.18 -12.77 1.89
C PHE A 160 -11.11 -13.53 1.10
N MET A 161 -9.97 -13.85 1.72
CA MET A 161 -8.89 -14.61 1.08
C MET A 161 -8.69 -16.01 1.67
N GLY A 162 -9.23 -16.31 2.86
CA GLY A 162 -8.98 -17.59 3.53
C GLY A 162 -7.54 -17.76 4.01
N VAL A 163 -6.75 -16.68 4.03
CA VAL A 163 -5.33 -16.68 4.41
C VAL A 163 -5.15 -16.02 5.76
N ASN A 164 -4.33 -16.61 6.63
CA ASN A 164 -3.91 -15.95 7.87
C ASN A 164 -2.69 -15.08 7.57
N MET A 165 -2.80 -13.79 7.87
CA MET A 165 -1.72 -12.82 7.72
C MET A 165 -1.15 -12.45 9.08
N ASP A 166 0.12 -12.78 9.32
CA ASP A 166 0.82 -12.37 10.53
C ASP A 166 1.33 -10.92 10.37
N LYS A 167 0.88 -10.02 11.25
CA LYS A 167 1.38 -8.65 11.37
C LYS A 167 2.13 -8.52 12.69
N PRO A 168 3.41 -8.91 12.75
CA PRO A 168 4.17 -8.88 13.99
C PRO A 168 4.29 -7.46 14.53
N ARG A 169 3.84 -7.26 15.77
CA ARG A 169 3.85 -5.95 16.45
C ARG A 169 5.24 -5.31 16.49
N ARG A 170 6.32 -6.10 16.52
CA ARG A 170 7.70 -5.62 16.49
C ARG A 170 8.04 -4.86 15.19
N VAL A 171 7.44 -5.26 14.06
CA VAL A 171 7.68 -4.66 12.74
C VAL A 171 6.77 -3.44 12.56
N CYS A 172 5.50 -3.57 12.93
CA CYS A 172 4.54 -2.45 12.94
C CYS A 172 5.04 -1.24 13.74
N LEU A 173 5.74 -1.47 14.85
CA LEU A 173 6.31 -0.42 15.72
C LEU A 173 7.81 -0.18 15.48
N SER A 174 8.36 -0.69 14.37
CA SER A 174 9.77 -0.55 14.04
C SER A 174 10.10 0.86 13.52
N ASP A 175 11.38 1.12 13.30
CA ASP A 175 11.82 2.39 12.72
C ASP A 175 11.59 2.40 11.20
N TRP A 176 10.40 2.82 10.80
CA TRP A 176 10.04 3.06 9.40
C TRP A 176 10.76 4.27 8.79
N GLY A 177 11.43 5.09 9.61
CA GLY A 177 12.29 6.18 9.15
C GLY A 177 13.71 5.73 8.78
N SER A 178 14.03 4.43 8.88
CA SER A 178 15.34 3.92 8.48
C SER A 178 15.56 4.12 6.97
N TYR A 179 16.76 4.56 6.59
CA TYR A 179 17.14 4.71 5.18
C TYR A 179 17.16 3.37 4.44
N SER A 180 17.61 2.32 5.13
CA SER A 180 17.59 0.95 4.64
C SER A 180 16.54 0.16 5.43
N LEU A 181 15.44 -0.18 4.76
CA LEU A 181 14.43 -1.08 5.34
C LEU A 181 14.99 -2.50 5.44
N THR A 182 14.58 -3.19 6.50
CA THR A 182 14.84 -4.62 6.65
C THR A 182 13.93 -5.43 5.74
N GLU A 183 14.31 -6.67 5.43
CA GLU A 183 13.46 -7.59 4.68
C GLU A 183 12.08 -7.80 5.34
N GLU A 184 12.02 -7.86 6.68
CA GLU A 184 10.74 -7.95 7.41
C GLU A 184 9.86 -6.71 7.21
N GLN A 185 10.45 -5.51 7.17
CA GLN A 185 9.72 -4.27 6.91
C GLN A 185 9.22 -4.21 5.46
N ILE A 186 10.04 -4.62 4.49
CA ILE A 186 9.66 -4.66 3.08
C ILE A 186 8.54 -5.67 2.84
N GLU A 187 8.65 -6.87 3.42
CA GLU A 187 7.60 -7.90 3.37
C GLU A 187 6.29 -7.39 3.97
N TYR A 188 6.34 -6.80 5.16
CA TYR A 188 5.18 -6.25 5.85
C TYR A 188 4.47 -5.17 5.02
N ALA A 189 5.22 -4.13 4.62
CA ALA A 189 4.68 -3.00 3.86
C ALA A 189 4.09 -3.44 2.52
N SER A 190 4.75 -4.38 1.83
CA SER A 190 4.27 -4.91 0.55
C SER A 190 2.99 -5.73 0.72
N LEU A 191 2.86 -6.47 1.83
CA LEU A 191 1.70 -7.29 2.11
C LEU A 191 0.47 -6.48 2.46
N ASP A 192 0.63 -5.37 3.18
CA ASP A 192 -0.50 -4.52 3.50
C ASP A 192 -1.12 -3.88 2.25
N ALA A 193 -0.30 -3.36 1.35
CA ALA A 193 -0.79 -2.86 0.07
C ALA A 193 -1.35 -3.99 -0.82
N PHE A 194 -0.66 -5.12 -0.93
CA PHE A 194 -1.12 -6.26 -1.75
C PHE A 194 -2.46 -6.83 -1.27
N THR A 195 -2.60 -7.05 0.03
CA THR A 195 -3.82 -7.62 0.57
C THR A 195 -4.97 -6.63 0.55
N SER A 196 -4.70 -5.32 0.72
CA SER A 196 -5.71 -4.29 0.49
C SER A 196 -6.19 -4.28 -0.97
N PHE A 197 -5.27 -4.39 -1.93
CA PHE A 197 -5.60 -4.56 -3.35
C PHE A 197 -6.46 -5.81 -3.58
N GLU A 198 -6.03 -6.97 -3.10
CA GLU A 198 -6.67 -8.25 -3.43
C GLU A 198 -8.03 -8.41 -2.76
N VAL A 199 -8.19 -8.02 -1.49
CA VAL A 199 -9.49 -7.97 -0.82
C VAL A 199 -10.41 -6.99 -1.55
N GLY A 200 -9.91 -5.79 -1.85
CA GLY A 200 -10.65 -4.78 -2.58
C GLY A 200 -11.11 -5.26 -3.96
N ARG A 201 -10.23 -5.90 -4.72
CA ARG A 201 -10.54 -6.50 -6.01
C ARG A 201 -11.69 -7.49 -5.88
N ARG A 202 -11.62 -8.43 -4.93
CA ARG A 202 -12.68 -9.44 -4.71
C ARG A 202 -14.01 -8.80 -4.35
N LEU A 203 -14.01 -7.83 -3.44
CA LEU A 203 -15.22 -7.10 -3.04
C LEU A 203 -15.87 -6.36 -4.22
N VAL A 204 -15.06 -5.72 -5.06
CA VAL A 204 -15.55 -4.95 -6.21
C VAL A 204 -16.04 -5.86 -7.35
N THR A 205 -15.40 -7.02 -7.55
CA THR A 205 -15.79 -7.96 -8.62
C THR A 205 -16.83 -9.00 -8.19
N GLY A 206 -17.06 -9.17 -6.89
CA GLY A 206 -17.92 -10.22 -6.34
C GLY A 206 -17.25 -11.62 -6.30
N ASP A 207 -15.93 -11.68 -6.34
CA ASP A 207 -15.15 -12.93 -6.34
C ASP A 207 -14.78 -13.37 -4.90
N TYR A 208 -15.76 -13.58 -4.02
CA TYR A 208 -15.55 -14.04 -2.63
C TYR A 208 -16.68 -14.95 -2.10
#